data_AF-A0A844WMQ5-F1
#
_entry.id   AF-A0A844WMQ5-F1
#
_cell.length_a   1.000
_cell.length_b   1.000
_cell.length_c   1.000
_cell.angle_alpha   90.00
_cell.angle_beta   90.00
_cell.angle_gamma   90.00
#
_symmetry.space_group_name_H-M   'P 1'
#
loop_
_entity.id
_entity.type
_entity.pdbx_description
1 polymer ?
#
loop_
_entity_poly.entity_id
_entity_poly.type
_entity_poly.pdbx_seq_one_letter_code
_entity_poly.pdbx_strand_id
1 'polypeptide(L)' 'MMNLSSLRAKTKTFLGKFTKNEQGVTAIEYAIVAAGVAAVVLVIFNGNSGPVHAMLNGVFTALQDRLVNII' A
#
# COMPACT_ATOMS: atom_id res chain seq x y z
N MET A 1 -38.76 26.06 15.20
CA MET A 1 -38.18 25.95 16.56
C MET A 1 -37.72 24.51 16.76
N MET A 2 -36.51 24.28 17.26
CA MET A 2 -35.98 22.92 17.48
C MET A 2 -36.58 22.35 18.76
N ASN A 3 -37.52 21.41 18.63
CA ASN A 3 -38.19 20.78 19.77
C ASN A 3 -37.35 19.60 20.29
N LEU A 4 -37.40 19.33 21.60
CA LEU A 4 -36.64 18.23 22.25
C LEU A 4 -36.85 16.86 21.57
N SER A 5 -38.01 16.66 20.95
CA SER A 5 -38.34 15.46 20.16
C SER A 5 -37.55 15.37 18.85
N SER A 6 -37.33 16.49 18.15
CA SER A 6 -36.53 16.51 16.92
C SER A 6 -35.03 16.39 17.21
N LEU A 7 -34.59 16.83 18.39
CA LEU A 7 -33.23 16.59 18.89
C LEU A 7 -33.00 15.10 19.17
N ARG A 8 -33.89 14.46 19.96
CA ARG A 8 -33.81 13.01 20.24
C ARG A 8 -33.86 12.17 18.96
N ALA A 9 -34.72 12.53 18.00
CA ALA A 9 -34.79 11.86 16.70
C ALA A 9 -33.49 12.02 15.89
N LYS A 10 -32.89 13.22 15.88
CA LYS A 10 -31.58 13.46 15.24
C LYS A 10 -30.46 12.65 15.92
N THR A 11 -30.43 12.60 17.25
CA THR A 11 -29.43 11.82 18.01
C THR A 11 -29.57 10.31 17.75
N LYS A 12 -30.79 9.77 17.75
CA LYS A 12 -31.04 8.35 17.43
C LYS A 12 -30.60 8.01 16.01
N THR A 13 -30.87 8.90 15.06
CA THR A 13 -30.46 8.74 13.66
C THR A 13 -28.93 8.81 13.52
N PHE A 14 -28.27 9.70 14.25
CA PHE A 14 -26.82 9.83 14.25
C PHE A 14 -26.14 8.59 14.86
N LEU A 15 -26.61 8.09 16.01
CA LEU A 15 -26.09 6.85 16.61
C LEU A 15 -26.26 5.65 15.69
N GLY A 16 -27.42 5.53 15.02
CA GLY A 16 -27.66 4.46 14.06
C GLY A 16 -26.76 4.53 12.82
N LYS A 17 -26.34 5.74 12.41
CA LYS A 17 -25.36 5.94 11.34
C LYS A 17 -23.92 5.72 11.82
N PHE A 18 -23.61 6.12 13.05
CA PHE A 18 -22.30 5.94 13.66
C PHE A 18 -21.97 4.46 13.90
N THR A 19 -22.92 3.68 14.41
CA THR A 19 -22.72 2.23 14.60
C THR A 19 -22.60 1.44 13.29
N LYS A 20 -23.09 2.01 12.18
CA LYS A 20 -22.98 1.46 10.82
C LYS A 20 -21.82 2.08 10.04
N ASN A 21 -21.01 2.92 10.68
CA ASN A 21 -19.92 3.60 10.00
C ASN A 21 -18.70 2.68 9.91
N GLU A 22 -18.51 2.04 8.77
CA GLU A 22 -17.43 1.08 8.51
C GLU A 22 -16.17 1.73 7.93
N GLN A 23 -16.19 3.06 7.72
CA GLN A 23 -15.07 3.82 7.13
C GLN A 23 -13.73 3.61 7.85
N GLY A 24 -13.76 3.40 9.18
CA GLY A 24 -12.57 3.09 9.97
C GLY A 24 -12.02 1.67 9.73
N VAL A 25 -12.92 0.70 9.51
CA VAL A 25 -12.54 -0.70 9.21
C VAL A 25 -11.90 -0.76 7.83
N THR A 26 -12.48 -0.07 6.85
CA THR A 26 -11.92 -0.01 5.49
C THR A 26 -10.54 0.63 5.46
N ALA A 27 -10.27 1.63 6.31
CA ALA A 27 -8.96 2.27 6.36
C ALA A 27 -7.85 1.31 6.87
N ILE A 28 -8.17 0.45 7.83
CA ILE A 28 -7.25 -0.57 8.34
C ILE A 28 -6.98 -1.63 7.28
N GLU A 29 -7.99 -2.06 6.53
CA GLU A 29 -7.84 -3.02 5.43
C GLU A 29 -6.87 -2.49 4.37
N TYR A 30 -7.08 -1.24 3.91
CA TYR A 30 -6.17 -0.61 2.95
C TYR A 30 -4.75 -0.43 3.51
N ALA A 31 -4.60 -0.16 4.81
CA ALA A 31 -3.28 -0.04 5.44
C ALA A 31 -2.52 -1.38 5.41
N ILE A 32 -3.20 -2.50 5.67
CA ILE A 32 -2.60 -3.84 5.61
C ILE A 32 -2.23 -4.20 4.17
N VAL A 33 -3.11 -3.89 3.20
CA VAL A 33 -2.82 -4.11 1.77
C VAL A 33 -1.59 -3.29 1.35
N ALA A 34 -1.51 -2.02 1.74
CA ALA A 34 -0.37 -1.17 1.44
C ALA A 34 0.93 -1.71 2.05
N ALA A 35 0.89 -2.20 3.30
CA ALA A 35 2.05 -2.83 3.94
C ALA A 35 2.50 -4.10 3.20
N GLY A 36 1.56 -4.93 2.74
CA GLY A 36 1.84 -6.12 1.93
C GLY A 36 2.52 -5.77 0.60
N VAL A 37 2.00 -4.77 -0.11
CA VAL A 37 2.62 -4.28 -1.37
C VAL A 37 4.01 -3.73 -1.10
N ALA A 38 4.19 -2.93 -0.04
CA ALA A 38 5.49 -2.37 0.33
C ALA A 38 6.53 -3.47 0.63
N ALA A 39 6.13 -4.54 1.33
CA ALA A 39 7.00 -5.67 1.61
C ALA A 39 7.48 -6.37 0.33
N VAL A 40 6.57 -6.61 -0.62
CA VAL A 40 6.93 -7.21 -1.93
C VAL A 40 7.89 -6.31 -2.70
N VAL A 41 7.62 -5.01 -2.76
CA VAL A 41 8.50 -4.03 -3.43
C VAL A 41 9.89 -4.02 -2.78
N LEU A 42 9.95 -4.04 -1.45
CA LEU A 42 11.21 -4.05 -0.71
C LEU A 42 12.04 -5.29 -1.04
N VAL A 43 11.42 -6.48 -1.15
CA VAL A 43 12.14 -7.71 -1.53
C VAL A 43 12.67 -7.63 -2.96
N ILE A 44 11.84 -7.19 -3.91
CA ILE A 44 12.20 -7.12 -5.33
C ILE A 44 13.33 -6.11 -5.58
N PHE A 45 13.27 -4.96 -4.90
CA PHE A 45 14.20 -3.85 -5.06
C PHE A 45 15.16 -3.72 -3.87
N ASN A 46 15.51 -4.82 -3.21
CA ASN A 46 16.36 -4.80 -2.02
C ASN A 46 17.82 -4.43 -2.35
N GLY A 47 18.09 -3.14 -2.57
CA GLY A 47 19.44 -2.61 -2.84
C GLY A 47 20.24 -3.47 -3.82
N ASN A 48 21.42 -3.91 -3.38
CA ASN A 48 22.33 -4.74 -4.16
C ASN A 48 22.04 -6.24 -4.09
N SER A 49 21.01 -6.66 -3.36
CA SER A 49 20.67 -8.06 -3.13
C SER A 49 19.32 -8.45 -3.74
N GLY A 50 18.60 -7.49 -4.32
CA GLY A 50 17.31 -7.72 -4.96
C GLY A 50 17.42 -8.43 -6.31
N PRO A 51 16.41 -9.20 -6.71
CA PRO A 51 16.37 -9.88 -8.00
C PRO A 51 16.53 -8.91 -9.19
N VAL A 52 15.99 -7.69 -9.08
CA VAL A 52 16.14 -6.67 -10.13
C VAL A 52 17.60 -6.23 -10.27
N HIS A 53 18.29 -6.02 -9.14
CA HIS A 53 19.71 -5.67 -9.17
C HIS A 53 20.56 -6.79 -9.78
N ALA A 54 20.31 -8.04 -9.37
CA ALA A 54 21.01 -9.21 -9.92
C ALA A 54 20.81 -9.33 -11.44
N MET A 55 19.59 -9.15 -11.92
CA MET A 55 19.27 -9.16 -13.35
C MET A 55 20.01 -8.04 -14.09
N LEU A 56 19.93 -6.80 -13.61
CA LEU A 56 20.59 -5.64 -14.24
C LEU A 56 22.11 -5.82 -14.28
N ASN A 57 22.72 -6.22 -13.17
CA ASN A 57 24.16 -6.51 -13.12
C ASN A 57 24.54 -7.62 -14.11
N GLY A 58 23.76 -8.70 -14.20
CA GLY A 58 24.02 -9.77 -15.15
C GLY A 58 24.05 -9.27 -16.60
N VAL A 59 23.12 -8.39 -16.97
CA VAL A 59 23.10 -7.77 -18.30
C VAL A 59 24.33 -6.89 -18.52
N PHE A 60 24.67 -6.03 -17.56
CA PHE A 60 25.84 -5.14 -17.70
C PHE A 60 27.17 -5.90 -17.73
N THR A 61 27.33 -6.94 -16.91
CA THR A 61 28.51 -7.81 -16.94
C THR A 61 28.61 -8.54 -18.28
N ALA A 62 27.52 -9.11 -18.78
CA ALA A 62 27.52 -9.76 -20.09
C ALA A 62 27.89 -8.77 -21.22
N LEU A 63 27.40 -7.53 -21.17
CA LEU A 63 27.79 -6.49 -22.12
C LEU A 63 29.27 -6.12 -22.00
N GLN A 64 29.78 -5.95 -20.79
CA GLN A 64 31.18 -5.66 -20.53
C GLN A 64 32.09 -6.75 -21.10
N ASP A 65 31.77 -8.02 -20.85
CA ASP A 65 32.54 -9.16 -21.35
C ASP A 65 32.58 -9.17 -22.88
N ARG A 66 31.46 -8.87 -23.55
CA ARG A 66 31.42 -8.80 -25.01
C ARG A 66 32.26 -7.65 -25.55
N LEU A 67 32.23 -6.49 -24.92
CA LEU A 67 33.02 -5.33 -25.36
C LEU A 67 34.52 -5.54 -25.15
N VAL A 68 34.93 -6.09 -24.00
CA VAL A 68 36.35 -6.35 -23.70
C VAL A 68 36.92 -7.42 -24.62
N ASN A 69 36.16 -8.46 -24.98
CA ASN A 69 36.62 -9.51 -25.88
C ASN A 69 36.65 -9.13 -27.37
N ILE A 70 36.13 -7.95 -27.74
CA ILE A 70 36.14 -7.44 -29.12
C ILE A 70 37.39 -6.58 -29.41
N ILE A 71 38.07 -6.09 -28.37
CA ILE A 71 39.29 -5.29 -28.45
C ILE A 71 40.51 -6.20 -28.28
#